data_AF-U4Q3S3-F1
#
_entry.id   AF-U4Q3S3-F1
#
_cell.length_a   1.000
_cell.length_b   1.000
_cell.length_c   1.000
_cell.angle_alpha   90.00
_cell.angle_beta   90.00
_cell.angle_gamma   90.00
#
_symmetry.space_group_name_H-M   'P 1'
#
loop_
_entity.id
_entity.type
_entity.pdbx_description
1 polymer ?
#
loop_
_entity_poly.entity_id
_entity_poly.type
_entity_poly.pdbx_seq_one_letter_code
_entity_poly.pdbx_strand_id
1 'polypeptide(L)'
;MGQGRRLYVYCAAHGSRMCTELPLPRLEAAHLCGNGHVGCVTKSHLRWDTASGNQKDRVVHGTSNRGQRNGRAKLGEQDVKKIRVLGGSMSQRGIARVFAVSNAAVADILHPRKWAWLE
;
A
#
# COMPACT_ATOMS: atom_id res chain seq x y z
N MET A 1 -17.98 -36.47 -6.83
CA MET A 1 -17.62 -35.14 -7.36
C MET A 1 -18.58 -34.11 -6.77
N GLY A 2 -18.13 -33.28 -5.85
CA GLY A 2 -18.99 -32.28 -5.18
C GLY A 2 -18.17 -31.08 -4.76
N GLN A 3 -17.86 -30.19 -5.71
CA GLN A 3 -17.19 -28.93 -5.40
C GLN A 3 -18.22 -27.98 -4.76
N GLY A 4 -18.10 -27.80 -3.45
CA GLY A 4 -18.85 -26.80 -2.71
C GLY A 4 -18.59 -25.42 -3.30
N ARG A 5 -19.61 -24.82 -3.91
CA ARG A 5 -19.58 -23.42 -4.35
C ARG A 5 -19.39 -22.55 -3.13
N ARG A 6 -18.22 -21.93 -2.98
CA ARG A 6 -18.04 -20.77 -2.10
C ARG A 6 -18.91 -19.65 -2.67
N LEU A 7 -20.14 -19.55 -2.18
CA LEU A 7 -20.97 -18.37 -2.38
C LEU A 7 -20.28 -17.23 -1.63
N TYR A 8 -19.46 -16.46 -2.35
CA TYR A 8 -19.14 -15.10 -1.92
C TYR A 8 -20.48 -14.39 -1.76
N VAL A 9 -20.71 -13.80 -0.58
CA VAL A 9 -21.93 -13.08 -0.20
C VAL A 9 -22.04 -11.83 -1.09
N TYR A 10 -22.47 -12.03 -2.33
CA TYR A 10 -22.34 -11.06 -3.42
C TYR A 10 -23.65 -11.07 -4.22
N CYS A 11 -24.73 -10.49 -3.67
CA CYS A 11 -25.85 -9.92 -4.47
C CYS A 11 -27.00 -9.32 -3.65
N ALA A 12 -27.15 -9.62 -2.35
CA ALA A 12 -28.43 -9.35 -1.68
C ALA A 12 -28.60 -7.92 -1.11
N ALA A 13 -27.56 -7.07 -1.10
CA ALA A 13 -27.62 -5.80 -0.37
C ALA A 13 -27.99 -4.56 -1.21
N HIS A 14 -27.87 -4.62 -2.54
CA HIS A 14 -28.10 -3.46 -3.42
C HIS A 14 -28.87 -3.93 -4.67
N GLY A 15 -30.18 -3.71 -4.70
CA GLY A 15 -31.09 -4.12 -5.77
C GLY A 15 -30.92 -3.35 -7.08
N SER A 16 -29.73 -3.36 -7.67
CA SER A 16 -29.47 -2.76 -8.99
C SER A 16 -28.85 -3.80 -9.93
N ARG A 17 -29.66 -4.23 -10.90
CA ARG A 17 -29.22 -4.95 -12.11
C ARG A 17 -28.23 -4.08 -12.88
N MET A 18 -26.93 -4.25 -12.66
CA MET A 18 -25.92 -3.78 -13.61
C MET A 18 -24.68 -4.65 -13.46
N CYS A 19 -24.75 -5.88 -13.96
CA CYS A 19 -23.64 -6.83 -13.98
C CYS A 19 -23.52 -7.51 -15.34
N THR A 20 -23.69 -6.79 -16.44
CA THR A 20 -23.34 -7.28 -17.79
C THR A 20 -23.01 -6.08 -18.69
N GLU A 21 -21.83 -6.10 -19.31
CA GLU A 21 -21.44 -5.33 -20.52
C GLU A 21 -20.59 -4.04 -20.43
N LEU A 22 -19.77 -3.87 -19.39
CA LEU A 22 -18.59 -2.98 -19.50
C LEU A 22 -17.37 -3.72 -18.93
N PRO A 23 -16.16 -3.61 -19.54
CA PRO A 23 -14.93 -4.05 -18.91
C PRO A 23 -14.56 -3.04 -17.82
N LEU A 24 -15.47 -2.83 -16.87
CA LEU A 24 -15.15 -2.11 -15.65
C LEU A 24 -14.06 -2.90 -14.93
N PRO A 25 -13.05 -2.23 -14.37
CA PRO A 25 -12.09 -2.89 -13.50
C PRO A 25 -12.85 -3.74 -12.48
N ARG A 26 -12.40 -4.97 -12.21
CA ARG A 26 -13.00 -5.79 -11.15
C ARG A 26 -13.03 -4.95 -9.87
N LEU A 27 -14.23 -4.59 -9.43
CA LEU A 27 -14.45 -3.82 -8.22
C LEU A 27 -14.48 -4.78 -7.03
N GLU A 28 -13.91 -4.33 -5.92
CA GLU A 28 -13.84 -5.04 -4.66
C GLU A 28 -14.60 -4.25 -3.60
N ALA A 29 -15.12 -4.95 -2.58
CA ALA A 29 -15.65 -4.28 -1.41
C ALA A 29 -14.49 -3.71 -0.59
N ALA A 30 -14.47 -2.39 -0.42
CA ALA A 30 -13.48 -1.67 0.36
C ALA A 30 -14.11 -1.16 1.66
N HIS A 31 -13.37 -1.30 2.76
CA HIS A 31 -13.78 -0.82 4.08
C HIS A 31 -13.27 0.60 4.32
N LEU A 32 -14.21 1.55 4.39
CA LEU A 32 -13.93 2.92 4.82
C LEU A 32 -13.36 2.99 6.25
N CYS A 33 -13.70 2.01 7.09
CA CYS A 33 -13.30 1.95 8.49
C CYS A 33 -11.98 1.19 8.76
N GLY A 34 -11.42 0.48 7.77
CA GLY A 34 -10.25 -0.40 7.96
C GLY A 34 -10.51 -1.68 8.79
N ASN A 35 -11.71 -1.84 9.35
CA ASN A 35 -12.07 -2.91 10.30
C ASN A 35 -12.58 -4.20 9.63
N GLY A 36 -12.27 -4.42 8.36
CA GLY A 36 -12.61 -5.69 7.69
C GLY A 36 -11.94 -6.90 8.35
N HIS A 37 -10.72 -6.71 8.88
CA HIS A 37 -9.95 -7.76 9.55
C HIS A 37 -10.56 -8.23 10.90
N VAL A 38 -11.44 -7.43 11.51
CA VAL A 38 -12.22 -7.80 12.71
C VAL A 38 -13.67 -8.16 12.38
N GLY A 39 -14.02 -8.33 11.11
CA GLY A 39 -15.34 -8.79 10.68
C GLY A 39 -16.42 -7.70 10.63
N CYS A 40 -16.06 -6.41 10.45
CA CYS A 40 -17.05 -5.36 10.21
C CYS A 40 -17.88 -5.68 8.95
N VAL A 41 -19.22 -5.57 9.03
CA VAL A 41 -20.14 -5.80 7.89
C VAL A 41 -21.18 -4.69 7.72
N THR A 42 -21.01 -3.57 8.44
CA THR A 42 -21.91 -2.42 8.37
C THR A 42 -21.96 -1.85 6.94
N LYS A 43 -23.17 -1.76 6.35
CA LYS A 43 -23.35 -1.32 4.95
C LYS A 43 -22.77 0.07 4.67
N SER A 44 -22.91 1.02 5.60
CA SER A 44 -22.35 2.37 5.47
C SER A 44 -20.83 2.43 5.54
N HIS A 45 -20.17 1.36 6.00
CA HIS A 45 -18.70 1.27 6.05
C HIS A 45 -18.10 0.63 4.80
N LEU A 46 -18.94 0.20 3.85
CA LEU A 46 -18.54 -0.47 2.62
C LEU A 46 -18.75 0.43 1.41
N ARG A 47 -17.78 0.42 0.50
CA ARG A 47 -17.91 1.01 -0.83
C ARG A 47 -17.35 0.05 -1.89
N TRP A 48 -17.84 0.18 -3.12
CA TRP A 48 -17.20 -0.47 -4.27
C TRP A 48 -16.02 0.38 -4.72
N ASP A 49 -14.84 -0.22 -4.80
CA ASP A 49 -13.63 0.46 -5.25
C ASP A 49 -12.79 -0.50 -6.11
N THR A 50 -11.87 0.07 -6.87
CA THR A 50 -10.84 -0.71 -7.55
C THR A 50 -9.90 -1.35 -6.53
N ALA A 51 -9.28 -2.48 -6.90
CA ALA A 51 -8.23 -3.09 -6.09
C ALA A 51 -7.10 -2.09 -5.75
N SER A 52 -6.76 -1.18 -6.68
CA SER A 52 -5.79 -0.12 -6.45
C SER A 52 -6.23 0.88 -5.38
N GLY A 53 -7.50 1.31 -5.42
CA GLY A 53 -8.09 2.18 -4.39
C GLY A 53 -8.09 1.52 -3.01
N ASN A 54 -8.54 0.27 -2.94
CA ASN A 54 -8.54 -0.51 -1.69
C ASN A 54 -7.12 -0.71 -1.11
N GLN A 55 -6.09 -0.88 -1.95
CA GLN A 55 -4.70 -0.95 -1.47
C GLN A 55 -4.20 0.41 -0.95
N LYS A 56 -4.65 1.53 -1.51
CA LYS A 56 -4.31 2.89 -1.01
C LYS A 56 -4.90 3.15 0.37
N ASP A 57 -6.10 2.62 0.66
CA ASP A 57 -6.73 2.73 1.98
C ASP A 57 -5.84 2.16 3.09
N ARG A 58 -4.99 1.16 2.81
CA ARG A 58 -4.04 0.63 3.79
C ARG A 58 -3.06 1.68 4.31
N VAL A 59 -2.75 2.69 3.51
CA VAL A 59 -1.91 3.82 3.94
C VAL A 59 -2.68 4.69 4.92
N VAL A 60 -3.93 5.02 4.61
CA VAL A 60 -4.82 5.82 5.47
C VAL A 60 -5.08 5.11 6.80
N HIS A 61 -5.35 3.81 6.74
CA HIS A 61 -5.63 2.96 7.91
C HIS A 61 -4.39 2.59 8.72
N GLY A 62 -3.21 3.06 8.34
CA GLY A 62 -1.97 2.74 9.05
C GLY A 62 -1.63 1.24 9.05
N THR A 63 -2.04 0.48 8.04
CA THR A 63 -1.78 -0.97 7.87
C THR A 63 -0.84 -1.27 6.68
N SER A 64 -0.30 -0.22 6.05
CA SER A 64 0.69 -0.36 4.99
C SER A 64 2.04 -0.82 5.55
N ASN A 65 2.63 -1.85 4.93
CA ASN A 65 3.98 -2.34 5.25
C ASN A 65 5.08 -1.55 4.53
N ARG A 66 4.80 -0.35 4.02
CA ARG A 66 5.82 0.47 3.33
C ARG A 66 6.87 1.00 4.31
N GLY A 67 8.06 1.28 3.79
CA GLY A 67 9.16 1.84 4.58
C GLY A 67 9.68 0.89 5.65
N GLN A 68 9.83 1.39 6.87
CA GLN A 68 10.42 0.65 7.99
C GLN A 68 9.59 -0.56 8.45
N ARG A 69 8.29 -0.59 8.13
CA ARG A 69 7.42 -1.75 8.41
C ARG A 69 7.61 -2.91 7.43
N ASN A 70 8.36 -2.70 6.36
CA ASN A 70 8.72 -3.78 5.45
C ASN A 70 9.78 -4.65 6.13
N GLY A 71 9.49 -5.93 6.36
CA GLY A 71 10.45 -6.86 7.00
C GLY A 71 11.76 -7.06 6.23
N ARG A 72 11.87 -6.57 4.98
CA ARG A 72 13.11 -6.56 4.18
C ARG A 72 13.78 -5.17 4.09
N ALA A 73 13.25 -4.15 4.77
CA ALA A 73 13.85 -2.82 4.75
C ALA A 73 15.17 -2.80 5.53
N LYS A 74 16.22 -2.32 4.87
CA LYS A 74 17.53 -2.09 5.50
C LYS A 74 17.66 -0.69 6.13
N LEU A 75 16.74 0.21 5.79
CA LEU A 75 16.78 1.61 6.19
C LEU A 75 15.47 1.97 6.88
N GLY A 76 15.56 2.67 8.01
CA GLY A 76 14.43 3.30 8.68
C GLY A 76 14.14 4.71 8.15
N GLU A 77 13.04 5.30 8.59
CA GLU A 77 12.66 6.67 8.23
C GLU A 77 13.73 7.70 8.65
N GLN A 78 14.35 7.51 9.82
CA GLN A 78 15.43 8.37 10.29
C GLN A 78 16.69 8.27 9.42
N ASP A 79 17.02 7.07 8.93
CA ASP A 79 18.19 6.88 8.06
C ASP A 79 17.97 7.56 6.72
N VAL A 80 16.76 7.47 6.16
CA VAL A 80 16.40 8.15 4.90
C VAL A 80 16.54 9.66 5.05
N LYS A 81 16.07 10.25 6.17
CA LYS A 81 16.24 11.68 6.45
C LYS A 81 17.72 12.06 6.56
N LYS A 82 18.53 11.26 7.27
CA LYS A 82 19.98 11.49 7.37
C LYS A 82 20.66 11.41 6.00
N ILE A 83 20.32 10.41 5.18
CA ILE A 83 20.86 10.26 3.82
C ILE A 83 20.55 11.51 2.98
N ARG A 84 19.33 12.07 3.05
CA ARG A 84 18.97 13.30 2.33
C ARG A 84 19.78 14.51 2.77
N VAL A 85 19.98 14.69 4.07
CA VAL A 85 20.83 15.77 4.60
C VAL A 85 22.27 15.61 4.14
N LEU A 86 22.83 14.40 4.22
CA LEU A 86 24.20 14.11 3.82
C LEU A 86 24.43 14.21 2.30
N GLY A 87 23.38 14.06 1.49
CA GLY A 87 23.48 14.19 0.03
C GLY A 87 23.98 15.56 -0.45
N GLY A 88 23.85 16.60 0.37
CA GLY A 88 24.39 17.93 0.09
C GLY A 88 25.87 18.11 0.43
N SER A 89 26.46 17.22 1.23
CA SER A 89 27.83 17.39 1.77
C SER A 89 28.76 16.20 1.53
N MET A 90 28.22 15.02 1.20
CA MET A 90 28.98 13.79 1.00
C MET A 90 28.66 13.15 -0.35
N SER A 91 29.66 12.47 -0.92
CA SER A 91 29.42 11.67 -2.12
C SER A 91 28.45 10.50 -1.83
N GLN A 92 27.64 10.14 -2.82
CA GLN A 92 26.71 9.00 -2.72
C GLN A 92 27.43 7.70 -2.31
N ARG A 93 28.68 7.53 -2.77
CA ARG A 93 29.52 6.38 -2.41
C ARG A 93 29.94 6.36 -0.95
N GLY A 94 30.25 7.53 -0.39
CA GLY A 94 30.53 7.67 1.04
C GLY A 94 29.30 7.33 1.88
N ILE A 95 28.14 7.88 1.50
CA ILE A 95 26.87 7.62 2.18
C ILE A 95 26.50 6.13 2.12
N ALA A 96 26.60 5.51 0.95
CA ALA A 96 26.33 4.09 0.75
C ALA A 96 27.16 3.21 1.70
N ARG A 97 28.44 3.56 1.90
CA ARG A 97 29.33 2.86 2.82
C ARG A 97 28.91 3.01 4.28
N VAL A 98 28.54 4.22 4.70
CA VAL A 98 28.10 4.51 6.08
C VAL A 98 26.85 3.72 6.44
N PHE A 99 25.87 3.66 5.53
CA PHE A 99 24.59 2.99 5.76
C PHE A 99 24.57 1.52 5.30
N ALA A 100 25.70 0.97 4.84
CA ALA A 100 25.81 -0.41 4.32
C ALA A 100 24.76 -0.76 3.24
N VAL A 101 24.46 0.21 2.36
CA VAL A 101 23.52 0.06 1.23
C VAL A 101 24.21 0.27 -0.11
N SER A 102 23.53 -0.05 -1.20
CA SER A 102 24.07 0.20 -2.54
C SER A 102 24.02 1.69 -2.90
N ASN A 103 24.92 2.13 -3.79
CA ASN A 103 24.87 3.48 -4.38
C ASN A 103 23.51 3.76 -5.04
N ALA A 104 22.93 2.75 -5.71
CA ALA A 104 21.61 2.87 -6.31
C ALA A 104 20.50 3.15 -5.26
N ALA A 105 20.57 2.53 -4.09
CA ALA A 105 19.62 2.80 -3.01
C ALA A 105 19.75 4.24 -2.48
N VAL A 106 20.98 4.75 -2.36
CA VAL A 106 21.21 6.17 -2.01
C VAL A 106 20.67 7.08 -3.10
N ALA A 107 20.95 6.80 -4.38
CA ALA A 107 20.43 7.59 -5.50
C ALA A 107 18.89 7.60 -5.55
N ASP A 108 18.24 6.47 -5.25
CA ASP A 108 16.77 6.35 -5.16
C ASP A 108 16.15 7.16 -4.02
N ILE A 109 16.93 7.46 -2.97
CA ILE A 109 16.51 8.25 -1.82
C ILE A 109 16.72 9.75 -2.07
N LEU A 110 17.85 10.11 -2.70
CA LEU A 110 18.19 11.48 -3.04
C LEU A 110 17.35 12.03 -4.19
N HIS A 111 17.16 11.22 -5.24
CA HIS A 111 16.17 11.51 -6.28
C HIS A 111 14.93 10.72 -5.87
N PRO A 112 13.84 11.35 -5.41
CA PRO A 112 12.75 10.73 -4.66
C PRO A 112 11.95 9.70 -5.48
N ARG A 113 12.58 8.56 -5.79
CA ARG A 113 12.04 7.40 -6.49
C ARG A 113 11.58 6.37 -5.47
N LYS A 114 12.34 6.21 -4.39
CA LYS A 114 11.95 5.47 -3.18
C LYS A 114 11.81 6.44 -2.02
N TRP A 115 10.93 6.10 -1.08
CA TRP A 115 10.63 6.96 0.07
C TRP A 115 10.13 8.37 -0.30
N ALA A 116 9.63 8.57 -1.53
CA ALA A 116 9.11 9.86 -2.02
C ALA A 116 7.97 10.44 -1.15
N TRP A 117 7.31 9.59 -0.39
CA TRP A 117 6.22 9.92 0.50
C TRP A 117 6.66 10.40 1.89
N LEU A 118 7.92 10.16 2.24
CA LEU A 118 8.51 10.63 3.47
C LEU A 118 9.11 12.00 3.14
N GLU A 119 8.81 13.03 3.92
CA GLU A 119 9.39 14.38 3.81
C GLU A 119 10.76 14.46 4.49
#